data_AF-A0A6B0JRW6-F1
#
_entry.id   AF-A0A6B0JRW6-F1
#
_cell.length_a   1.000
_cell.length_b   1.000
_cell.length_c   1.000
_cell.angle_alpha   90.00
_cell.angle_beta   90.00
_cell.angle_gamma   90.00
#
_symmetry.space_group_name_H-M   'P 1'
#
loop_
_entity.id
_entity.type
_entity.pdbx_description
1 polymer ?
#
loop_
_entity_poly.entity_id
_entity_poly.type
_entity_poly.pdbx_seq_one_letter_code
_entity_poly.pdbx_strand_id
1 'polypeptide(L)'
;MKKPDISVLSDEFLAEVRNYKHKNIALETLKKLLNQEIKARSKTNLVQSKTLKEMLEDSIRRYHSKAISSVEFLDELINQAKEIKNMDTEYQKLSLTEYEYAFYTAVASNKSAKELMQTNKLRELAIELFNRLKSLVSINWTKKESVRAKLRVTVKRTLRQFGYPPDMQKLATDTVLKQAEQLAKELLK
;
A
#
# COMPACT_ATOMS: atom_id res chain seq x y z
N MET A 1 -8.36 -20.74 4.57
CA MET A 1 -9.34 -19.64 4.48
C MET A 1 -9.52 -19.30 3.01
N LYS A 2 -10.75 -19.37 2.48
CA LYS A 2 -11.04 -18.98 1.08
C LYS A 2 -10.74 -17.49 0.93
N LYS A 3 -9.92 -17.09 -0.04
CA LYS A 3 -9.83 -15.69 -0.50
C LYS A 3 -11.18 -15.35 -1.15
N PRO A 4 -12.03 -14.47 -0.61
CA PRO A 4 -12.86 -13.67 -1.49
C PRO A 4 -11.97 -12.58 -2.12
N ASP A 5 -12.50 -11.80 -3.05
CA ASP A 5 -12.02 -10.45 -3.44
C ASP A 5 -11.26 -10.23 -4.75
N ILE A 6 -10.54 -11.18 -5.37
CA ILE A 6 -10.03 -10.94 -6.77
C ILE A 6 -11.20 -10.89 -7.79
N SER A 7 -12.34 -11.49 -7.44
CA SER A 7 -13.54 -11.52 -8.29
C SER A 7 -14.34 -10.21 -8.29
N VAL A 8 -14.17 -9.35 -7.28
CA VAL A 8 -15.11 -8.24 -7.03
C VAL A 8 -14.84 -7.03 -7.94
N LEU A 9 -13.66 -6.93 -8.53
CA LEU A 9 -13.27 -5.93 -9.53
C LEU A 9 -12.80 -6.60 -10.83
N SER A 10 -13.51 -7.65 -11.29
CA SER A 10 -13.16 -8.33 -12.54
C SER A 10 -13.29 -7.38 -13.74
N ASP A 11 -12.56 -7.68 -14.83
CA ASP A 11 -12.65 -6.86 -16.03
C ASP A 11 -14.07 -6.91 -16.63
N GLU A 12 -14.78 -8.04 -16.47
CA GLU A 12 -16.19 -8.14 -16.85
C GLU A 12 -17.07 -7.22 -15.99
N PHE A 13 -16.89 -7.22 -14.66
CA PHE A 13 -17.64 -6.34 -13.76
C PHE A 13 -17.40 -4.87 -14.09
N LEU A 14 -16.16 -4.45 -14.32
CA LEU A 14 -15.84 -3.07 -14.68
C LEU A 14 -16.45 -2.67 -16.04
N ALA A 15 -16.48 -3.59 -17.01
CA ALA A 15 -17.16 -3.39 -18.29
C ALA A 15 -18.69 -3.28 -18.13
N GLU A 16 -19.27 -4.12 -17.27
CA GLU A 16 -20.69 -4.09 -16.94
C GLU A 16 -21.06 -2.76 -16.29
N VAL A 17 -20.33 -2.35 -15.24
CA VAL A 17 -20.50 -1.09 -14.50
C VAL A 17 -20.47 0.13 -15.44
N ARG A 18 -19.58 0.13 -16.43
CA ARG A 18 -19.53 1.20 -17.45
C ARG A 18 -20.82 1.26 -18.28
N ASN A 19 -21.49 0.15 -18.51
CA ASN A 19 -22.74 0.04 -19.27
C ASN A 19 -24.01 0.11 -18.40
N TYR A 20 -23.91 0.31 -17.08
CA TYR A 20 -25.10 0.42 -16.22
C TYR A 20 -26.05 1.52 -16.71
N LYS A 21 -27.34 1.16 -16.80
CA LYS A 21 -28.44 2.09 -17.11
C LYS A 21 -28.56 3.19 -16.06
N HIS A 22 -28.31 2.85 -14.80
CA HIS A 22 -28.36 3.77 -13.66
C HIS A 22 -26.94 4.07 -13.15
N LYS A 23 -26.31 5.14 -13.68
CA LYS A 23 -24.92 5.51 -13.34
C LYS A 23 -24.69 5.77 -11.85
N ASN A 24 -25.68 6.32 -11.15
CA ASN A 24 -25.57 6.58 -9.70
C ASN A 24 -25.42 5.29 -8.88
N ILE A 25 -26.07 4.19 -9.29
CA ILE A 25 -25.94 2.89 -8.61
C ILE A 25 -24.57 2.29 -8.85
N ALA A 26 -24.07 2.39 -10.09
CA ALA A 26 -22.71 1.98 -10.46
C ALA A 26 -21.66 2.72 -9.61
N LEU A 27 -21.78 4.05 -9.50
CA LEU A 27 -20.88 4.89 -8.71
C LEU A 27 -20.85 4.50 -7.24
N GLU A 28 -22.02 4.39 -6.59
CA GLU A 28 -22.09 4.05 -5.17
C GLU A 28 -21.57 2.64 -4.88
N THR A 29 -21.88 1.69 -5.77
CA THR A 29 -21.36 0.32 -5.69
C THR A 29 -19.84 0.31 -5.78
N LEU A 30 -19.25 0.90 -6.82
CA LEU A 30 -17.81 0.88 -7.04
C LEU A 30 -17.06 1.64 -5.93
N LYS A 31 -17.59 2.78 -5.47
CA LYS A 31 -17.06 3.53 -4.33
C LYS A 31 -17.03 2.68 -3.06
N LYS A 32 -18.09 1.92 -2.77
CA LYS A 32 -18.16 1.04 -1.60
C LYS A 32 -17.14 -0.10 -1.70
N LEU A 33 -17.02 -0.72 -2.87
CA LEU A 33 -16.06 -1.80 -3.12
C LEU A 33 -14.61 -1.32 -2.95
N LEU A 34 -14.26 -0.19 -3.55
CA LEU A 34 -12.93 0.42 -3.41
C LEU A 34 -12.60 0.71 -1.95
N ASN A 35 -13.54 1.28 -1.18
CA ASN A 35 -13.33 1.54 0.25
C ASN A 35 -13.10 0.25 1.05
N GLN A 36 -13.81 -0.83 0.74
CA GLN A 36 -13.62 -2.13 1.41
C GLN A 36 -12.24 -2.72 1.10
N GLU A 37 -11.82 -2.64 -0.17
CA GLU A 37 -10.52 -3.14 -0.61
C GLU A 37 -9.36 -2.33 -0.04
N ILE A 38 -9.45 -1.00 -0.04
CA ILE A 38 -8.48 -0.11 0.63
C ILE A 38 -8.37 -0.46 2.11
N LYS A 39 -9.51 -0.72 2.78
CA LYS A 39 -9.53 -1.12 4.20
C LYS A 39 -8.89 -2.49 4.42
N ALA A 40 -9.14 -3.46 3.55
CA ALA A 40 -8.49 -4.76 3.61
C ALA A 40 -6.97 -4.61 3.45
N ARG A 41 -6.53 -3.87 2.43
CA ARG A 41 -5.12 -3.58 2.14
C ARG A 41 -4.41 -2.81 3.24
N SER A 42 -5.11 -1.94 3.97
CA SER A 42 -4.53 -1.21 5.11
C SER A 42 -4.00 -2.13 6.21
N LYS A 43 -4.46 -3.40 6.25
CA LYS A 43 -3.95 -4.40 7.20
C LYS A 43 -2.54 -4.87 6.85
N THR A 44 -2.18 -4.87 5.57
CA THR A 44 -0.92 -5.43 5.05
C THR A 44 0.02 -4.36 4.52
N ASN A 45 -0.46 -3.34 3.82
CA ASN A 45 0.35 -2.28 3.20
C ASN A 45 -0.19 -0.87 3.50
N LEU A 46 0.43 -0.18 4.46
CA LEU A 46 -0.01 1.15 4.89
C LEU A 46 0.22 2.23 3.82
N VAL A 47 1.28 2.10 3.03
CA VAL A 47 1.66 3.13 2.05
C VAL A 47 0.73 3.09 0.85
N GLN A 48 0.46 1.90 0.32
CA GLN A 48 -0.47 1.74 -0.79
C GLN A 48 -1.89 2.12 -0.37
N SER A 49 -2.37 1.62 0.77
CA SER A 49 -3.71 1.96 1.24
C SER A 49 -3.89 3.46 1.50
N LYS A 50 -2.88 4.14 2.04
CA LYS A 50 -2.90 5.60 2.19
C LYS A 50 -3.00 6.31 0.84
N THR A 51 -2.17 5.92 -0.14
CA THR A 51 -2.15 6.53 -1.47
C THR A 51 -3.50 6.35 -2.18
N LEU A 52 -4.03 5.13 -2.20
CA LEU A 52 -5.33 4.82 -2.79
C LEU A 52 -6.47 5.58 -2.10
N LYS A 53 -6.41 5.70 -0.77
CA LYS A 53 -7.40 6.48 0.00
C LYS A 53 -7.36 7.96 -0.39
N GLU A 54 -6.18 8.57 -0.46
CA GLU A 54 -6.02 9.97 -0.85
C GLU A 54 -6.54 10.22 -2.28
N MET A 55 -6.27 9.31 -3.21
CA MET A 55 -6.78 9.38 -4.58
C MET A 55 -8.32 9.27 -4.61
N LEU A 56 -8.90 8.34 -3.87
CA LEU A 56 -10.36 8.18 -3.79
C LEU A 56 -11.03 9.42 -3.19
N GLU A 57 -10.49 9.95 -2.10
CA GLU A 57 -10.99 11.16 -1.45
C GLU A 57 -10.89 12.40 -2.36
N ASP A 58 -9.81 12.51 -3.15
CA ASP A 58 -9.67 13.56 -4.15
C ASP A 58 -10.71 13.44 -5.27
N SER A 59 -10.90 12.24 -5.85
CA SER A 59 -11.94 11.99 -6.85
C SER A 59 -13.34 12.34 -6.33
N ILE A 60 -13.67 11.94 -5.10
CA ILE A 60 -14.94 12.28 -4.44
C ILE A 60 -15.10 13.80 -4.30
N ARG A 61 -14.05 14.50 -3.85
CA ARG A 61 -14.07 15.95 -3.68
C ARG A 61 -14.28 16.67 -5.01
N ARG A 62 -13.56 16.26 -6.07
CA ARG A 62 -13.70 16.85 -7.41
C ARG A 62 -15.10 16.60 -7.99
N TYR A 63 -15.68 15.41 -7.74
CA TYR A 63 -17.06 15.13 -8.13
C TYR A 63 -18.08 16.00 -7.37
N HIS A 64 -17.98 16.08 -6.04
CA HIS A 64 -18.90 16.88 -5.23
C HIS A 64 -18.83 18.39 -5.52
N SER A 65 -17.64 18.89 -5.86
CA SER A 65 -17.44 20.28 -6.30
C SER A 65 -17.86 20.53 -7.76
N LYS A 66 -18.39 19.52 -8.46
CA LYS A 66 -18.76 19.56 -9.88
C LYS A 66 -17.58 19.91 -10.80
N ALA A 67 -16.34 19.69 -10.35
CA ALA A 67 -15.14 19.87 -11.15
C ALA A 67 -14.95 18.75 -12.19
N ILE A 68 -15.59 17.60 -11.96
CA ILE A 68 -15.69 16.48 -12.91
C ILE A 68 -17.14 16.00 -13.00
N SER A 69 -17.52 15.49 -14.15
CA SER A 69 -18.82 14.87 -14.41
C SER A 69 -18.95 13.48 -13.78
N SER A 70 -20.18 12.95 -13.71
CA SER A 70 -20.43 11.58 -13.23
C SER A 70 -19.74 10.51 -14.09
N VAL A 71 -19.54 10.77 -15.39
CA VAL A 71 -18.85 9.86 -16.31
C VAL A 71 -17.35 9.85 -16.02
N GLU A 72 -16.74 11.04 -15.89
CA GLU A 72 -15.33 11.18 -15.53
C GLU A 72 -15.04 10.59 -14.14
N PHE A 73 -15.93 10.83 -13.16
CA PHE A 73 -15.79 10.22 -11.84
C PHE A 73 -15.86 8.70 -11.89
N LEU A 74 -16.78 8.13 -12.68
CA LEU A 74 -16.86 6.68 -12.87
C LEU A 74 -15.57 6.12 -13.49
N ASP A 75 -15.02 6.78 -14.50
CA ASP A 75 -13.77 6.39 -15.12
C ASP A 75 -12.58 6.46 -14.15
N GLU A 76 -12.52 7.48 -13.29
CA GLU A 76 -11.52 7.56 -12.22
C GLU A 76 -11.62 6.39 -11.24
N LEU A 77 -12.83 6.03 -10.80
CA LEU A 77 -13.04 4.88 -9.92
C LEU A 77 -12.64 3.55 -10.61
N ILE A 78 -12.95 3.39 -11.90
CA ILE A 78 -12.53 2.22 -12.69
C ILE A 78 -11.00 2.15 -12.80
N ASN A 79 -10.33 3.28 -13.01
CA ASN A 79 -8.88 3.33 -13.08
C ASN A 79 -8.24 2.98 -11.74
N GLN A 80 -8.77 3.47 -10.62
CA GLN A 80 -8.32 3.07 -9.28
C GLN A 80 -8.51 1.57 -9.03
N ALA A 81 -9.64 0.99 -9.47
CA ALA A 81 -9.87 -0.45 -9.37
C ALA A 81 -8.83 -1.27 -10.13
N LYS A 82 -8.48 -0.84 -11.35
CA LYS A 82 -7.41 -1.46 -12.14
C LYS A 82 -6.04 -1.34 -11.48
N GLU A 83 -5.77 -0.20 -10.85
CA GLU A 83 -4.50 0.02 -10.16
C GLU A 83 -4.34 -0.95 -8.99
N ILE A 84 -5.38 -1.16 -8.19
CA ILE A 84 -5.40 -2.16 -7.11
C ILE A 84 -5.08 -3.55 -7.66
N LYS A 85 -5.75 -3.97 -8.74
CA LYS A 85 -5.50 -5.26 -9.40
C LYS A 85 -4.05 -5.38 -9.90
N ASN A 86 -3.49 -4.31 -10.46
CA ASN A 86 -2.10 -4.29 -10.89
C ASN A 86 -1.14 -4.47 -9.72
N MET A 87 -1.38 -3.80 -8.58
CA MET A 87 -0.59 -3.96 -7.36
C MET A 87 -0.59 -5.42 -6.85
N ASP A 88 -1.69 -6.14 -7.02
CA ASP A 88 -1.80 -7.56 -6.65
C ASP A 88 -1.01 -8.51 -7.56
N THR A 89 -0.55 -8.03 -8.70
CA THR A 89 0.34 -8.78 -9.59
C THR A 89 1.80 -8.33 -9.48
N GLU A 90 2.04 -7.09 -9.05
CA GLU A 90 3.39 -6.51 -9.00
C GLU A 90 4.32 -7.23 -8.03
N TYR A 91 3.84 -7.62 -6.84
CA TYR A 91 4.69 -8.32 -5.87
C TYR A 91 5.22 -9.64 -6.44
N GLN A 92 4.43 -10.33 -7.28
CA GLN A 92 4.82 -11.58 -7.93
C GLN A 92 5.92 -11.34 -8.96
N LYS A 93 5.81 -10.26 -9.77
CA LYS A 93 6.84 -9.85 -10.73
C LYS A 93 8.17 -9.53 -10.05
N LEU A 94 8.11 -9.01 -8.84
CA LEU A 94 9.29 -8.72 -8.02
C LEU A 94 9.76 -9.93 -7.20
N SER A 95 9.09 -11.08 -7.28
CA SER A 95 9.36 -12.27 -6.46
C SER A 95 9.36 -11.98 -4.95
N LEU A 96 8.44 -11.10 -4.51
CA LEU A 96 8.25 -10.72 -3.12
C LEU A 96 6.97 -11.36 -2.56
N THR A 97 6.94 -11.60 -1.25
CA THR A 97 5.68 -11.85 -0.54
C THR A 97 4.87 -10.57 -0.34
N GLU A 98 3.58 -10.68 -0.04
CA GLU A 98 2.71 -9.51 0.23
C GLU A 98 3.29 -8.61 1.35
N TYR A 99 3.89 -9.20 2.38
CA TYR A 99 4.51 -8.45 3.47
C TYR A 99 5.82 -7.78 3.06
N GLU A 100 6.70 -8.47 2.35
CA GLU A 100 7.95 -7.85 1.86
C GLU A 100 7.66 -6.72 0.86
N TYR A 101 6.64 -6.90 0.02
CA TYR A 101 6.20 -5.85 -0.89
C TYR A 101 5.67 -4.61 -0.15
N ALA A 102 5.05 -4.77 1.02
CA ALA A 102 4.70 -3.63 1.87
C ALA A 102 5.91 -2.87 2.41
N PHE A 103 7.03 -3.55 2.67
CA PHE A 103 8.29 -2.88 2.99
C PHE A 103 8.91 -2.23 1.75
N TYR A 104 8.80 -2.87 0.59
CA TYR A 104 9.25 -2.31 -0.68
C TYR A 104 8.54 -0.98 -0.98
N THR A 105 7.21 -0.94 -0.87
CA THR A 105 6.45 0.30 -1.07
C THR A 105 6.81 1.36 -0.03
N ALA A 106 7.13 0.98 1.21
CA ALA A 106 7.59 1.89 2.26
C ALA A 106 8.94 2.54 1.99
N VAL A 107 9.88 1.83 1.37
CA VAL A 107 11.19 2.39 0.99
C VAL A 107 11.18 3.06 -0.39
N ALA A 108 10.30 2.61 -1.28
CA ALA A 108 10.15 3.14 -2.64
C ALA A 108 9.17 4.32 -2.73
N SER A 109 8.45 4.68 -1.66
CA SER A 109 7.53 5.84 -1.68
C SER A 109 8.25 7.18 -1.86
N ASN A 110 9.57 7.22 -1.64
CA ASN A 110 10.37 8.43 -1.77
C ASN A 110 10.93 8.56 -3.18
N LYS A 111 10.69 9.71 -3.83
CA LYS A 111 11.12 10.00 -5.20
C LYS A 111 12.64 9.82 -5.37
N SER A 112 13.44 10.39 -4.49
CA SER A 112 14.92 10.24 -4.52
C SER A 112 15.36 8.78 -4.47
N ALA A 113 14.66 7.92 -3.71
CA ALA A 113 15.02 6.51 -3.63
C ALA A 113 14.70 5.76 -4.93
N LYS A 114 13.57 6.07 -5.58
CA LYS A 114 13.22 5.51 -6.90
C LYS A 114 14.16 5.98 -8.01
N GLU A 115 14.62 7.22 -7.95
CA GLU A 115 15.50 7.82 -8.96
C GLU A 115 16.95 7.39 -8.80
N LEU A 116 17.43 7.27 -7.55
CA LEU A 116 18.84 7.03 -7.26
C LEU A 116 19.17 5.56 -6.97
N MET A 117 18.17 4.71 -6.70
CA MET A 117 18.38 3.30 -6.41
C MET A 117 17.75 2.41 -7.48
N GLN A 118 18.50 1.40 -7.90
CA GLN A 118 17.99 0.37 -8.80
C GLN A 118 16.88 -0.45 -8.13
N THR A 119 15.88 -0.86 -8.90
CA THR A 119 14.73 -1.66 -8.43
C THR A 119 15.16 -2.92 -7.66
N ASN A 120 16.18 -3.64 -8.14
CA ASN A 120 16.71 -4.82 -7.47
C ASN A 120 17.27 -4.52 -6.08
N LYS A 121 17.94 -3.37 -5.92
CA LYS A 121 18.53 -2.95 -4.63
C LYS A 121 17.45 -2.57 -3.62
N LEU A 122 16.37 -1.91 -4.08
CA LEU A 122 15.20 -1.62 -3.24
C LEU A 122 14.46 -2.89 -2.83
N ARG A 123 14.35 -3.87 -3.74
CA ARG A 123 13.79 -5.19 -3.45
C ARG A 123 14.57 -5.90 -2.35
N GLU A 124 15.89 -5.99 -2.49
CA GLU A 124 16.76 -6.65 -1.49
C GLU A 124 16.69 -5.94 -0.14
N LEU A 125 16.70 -4.60 -0.14
CA LEU A 125 16.50 -3.80 1.06
C LEU A 125 15.16 -4.11 1.75
N ALA A 126 14.08 -4.26 0.99
CA ALA A 126 12.76 -4.57 1.53
C ALA A 126 12.71 -5.94 2.20
N ILE A 127 13.28 -6.96 1.55
CA ILE A 127 13.39 -8.33 2.11
C ILE A 127 14.20 -8.29 3.40
N GLU A 128 15.34 -7.59 3.40
CA GLU A 128 16.21 -7.51 4.57
C GLU A 128 15.54 -6.77 5.75
N LEU A 129 14.83 -5.68 5.46
CA LEU A 129 14.02 -4.98 6.47
C LEU A 129 12.94 -5.90 7.03
N PHE A 130 12.18 -6.59 6.18
CA PHE A 130 11.15 -7.53 6.62
C PHE A 130 11.73 -8.61 7.55
N ASN A 131 12.81 -9.27 7.15
CA ASN A 131 13.43 -10.35 7.93
C ASN A 131 13.94 -9.86 9.29
N ARG A 132 14.64 -8.72 9.32
CA ARG A 132 15.14 -8.13 10.57
C ARG A 132 13.99 -7.76 11.50
N LEU A 133 12.94 -7.13 10.98
CA LEU A 133 11.85 -6.60 11.80
C LEU A 133 10.90 -7.71 12.25
N LYS A 134 10.65 -8.74 11.41
CA LYS A 134 9.86 -9.92 11.77
C LYS A 134 10.41 -10.60 13.03
N SER A 135 11.73 -10.77 13.13
CA SER A 135 12.37 -11.38 14.31
C SER A 135 12.18 -10.58 15.61
N LEU A 136 12.05 -9.25 15.48
CA LEU A 136 11.87 -8.34 16.61
C LEU A 136 10.39 -8.20 17.02
N VAL A 137 9.47 -8.42 16.07
CA VAL A 137 8.01 -8.33 16.25
C VAL A 137 7.44 -9.49 17.07
N SER A 138 8.05 -10.68 17.01
CA SER A 138 7.66 -11.82 17.85
C SER A 138 7.81 -11.57 19.37
N ILE A 139 8.50 -10.50 19.76
CA ILE A 139 8.77 -10.13 21.15
C ILE A 139 7.80 -9.02 21.55
N ASN A 140 6.63 -9.39 22.09
CA ASN A 140 5.60 -8.57 22.75
C ASN A 140 5.88 -7.04 22.82
N TRP A 141 5.75 -6.37 21.67
CA TRP A 141 6.49 -5.14 21.37
C TRP A 141 5.70 -3.85 21.61
N THR A 142 4.36 -3.92 21.57
CA THR A 142 3.46 -2.76 21.60
C THR A 142 3.48 -1.96 22.90
N LYS A 143 4.20 -2.44 23.94
CA LYS A 143 4.27 -1.82 25.26
C LYS A 143 5.68 -1.36 25.70
N LYS A 144 6.74 -1.56 24.90
CA LYS A 144 8.13 -1.26 25.34
C LYS A 144 8.85 -0.28 24.42
N GLU A 145 9.10 0.92 24.94
CA GLU A 145 9.87 1.98 24.26
C GLU A 145 11.29 1.51 23.83
N SER A 146 11.90 0.60 24.58
CA SER A 146 13.20 0.00 24.25
C SER A 146 13.19 -0.80 22.93
N VAL A 147 12.08 -1.48 22.61
CA VAL A 147 11.94 -2.23 21.35
C VAL A 147 11.76 -1.26 20.19
N ARG A 148 10.97 -0.19 20.36
CA ARG A 148 10.83 0.90 19.38
C ARG A 148 12.17 1.55 19.05
N ALA A 149 12.97 1.87 20.05
CA ALA A 149 14.31 2.42 19.86
C ALA A 149 15.22 1.44 19.08
N LYS A 150 15.20 0.15 19.43
CA LYS A 150 15.99 -0.88 18.74
C LYS A 150 15.56 -1.08 17.28
N LEU A 151 14.25 -1.07 17.00
CA LEU A 151 13.71 -1.11 15.64
C LEU A 151 14.19 0.09 14.84
N ARG A 152 14.07 1.31 15.39
CA ARG A 152 14.51 2.55 14.72
C ARG A 152 16.00 2.52 14.38
N VAL A 153 16.85 2.08 15.31
CA VAL A 153 18.30 1.93 15.06
C VAL A 153 18.57 0.89 13.97
N THR A 154 17.85 -0.24 14.01
CA THR A 154 17.97 -1.30 13.02
C THR A 154 17.62 -0.81 11.62
N VAL A 155 16.46 -0.16 11.46
CA VAL A 155 16.02 0.43 10.19
C VAL A 155 17.03 1.43 9.66
N LYS A 156 17.49 2.39 10.50
CA LYS A 156 18.49 3.38 10.08
C LYS A 156 19.80 2.73 9.61
N ARG A 157 20.25 1.69 10.32
CA ARG A 157 21.47 0.97 9.94
C ARG A 157 21.29 0.23 8.61
N THR A 158 20.17 -0.48 8.43
CA THR A 158 19.88 -1.20 7.18
C THR A 158 19.77 -0.25 5.99
N LEU A 159 19.07 0.89 6.14
CA LEU A 159 18.99 1.91 5.08
C LEU A 159 20.39 2.40 4.66
N ARG A 160 21.29 2.65 5.62
CA ARG A 160 22.68 3.07 5.33
C ARG A 160 23.49 1.98 4.63
N GLN A 161 23.37 0.74 5.07
CA GLN A 161 24.09 -0.40 4.47
C GLN A 161 23.76 -0.59 2.99
N PHE A 162 22.50 -0.32 2.61
CA PHE A 162 22.06 -0.39 1.22
C PHE A 162 22.27 0.92 0.45
N GLY A 163 22.93 1.93 1.05
CA GLY A 163 23.21 3.21 0.40
C GLY A 163 21.94 4.04 0.12
N TYR A 164 20.95 3.97 1.00
CA TYR A 164 19.73 4.78 0.88
C TYR A 164 20.07 6.28 1.04
N PRO A 165 19.51 7.16 0.21
CA PRO A 165 19.78 8.60 0.26
C PRO A 165 19.53 9.22 1.66
N PRO A 166 20.49 10.00 2.20
CA PRO A 166 20.41 10.52 3.57
C PRO A 166 19.33 11.60 3.76
N ASP A 167 19.02 12.36 2.71
CA ASP A 167 17.97 13.39 2.67
C ASP A 167 16.58 12.84 3.04
N MET A 168 16.26 11.63 2.54
CA MET A 168 14.98 10.97 2.74
C MET A 168 15.01 9.86 3.80
N GLN A 169 16.18 9.60 4.40
CA GLN A 169 16.36 8.49 5.34
C GLN A 169 15.43 8.60 6.56
N LYS A 170 15.19 9.82 7.07
CA LYS A 170 14.30 10.03 8.22
C LYS A 170 12.86 9.63 7.90
N LEU A 171 12.33 10.11 6.77
CA LEU A 171 10.97 9.80 6.32
C LEU A 171 10.81 8.30 6.03
N ALA A 172 11.77 7.70 5.32
CA ALA A 172 11.79 6.26 5.07
C ALA A 172 11.79 5.45 6.39
N THR A 173 12.58 5.88 7.38
CA THR A 173 12.63 5.23 8.69
C THR A 173 11.26 5.23 9.37
N ASP A 174 10.60 6.40 9.42
CA ASP A 174 9.30 6.52 10.08
C ASP A 174 8.20 5.72 9.36
N THR A 175 8.21 5.72 8.02
CA THR A 175 7.28 4.92 7.22
C THR A 175 7.49 3.41 7.42
N VAL A 176 8.74 2.94 7.39
CA VAL A 176 9.09 1.53 7.64
C VAL A 176 8.72 1.11 9.07
N LEU A 177 8.92 1.98 10.06
CA LEU A 177 8.51 1.70 11.44
C LEU A 177 7.00 1.52 11.54
N LYS A 178 6.21 2.43 10.97
CA LYS A 178 4.74 2.31 10.92
C LYS A 178 4.30 1.01 10.25
N GLN A 179 4.95 0.64 9.16
CA GLN A 179 4.69 -0.62 8.44
C GLN A 179 5.01 -1.85 9.31
N ALA A 180 6.10 -1.82 10.08
CA ALA A 180 6.43 -2.87 11.04
C ALA A 180 5.41 -2.95 12.19
N GLU A 181 4.90 -1.81 12.68
CA GLU A 181 3.85 -1.80 13.70
C GLU A 181 2.58 -2.49 13.20
N GLN A 182 2.23 -2.24 11.93
CA GLN A 182 1.04 -2.82 11.31
C GLN A 182 1.20 -4.32 11.08
N LEU A 183 2.37 -4.75 10.57
CA LEU A 183 2.69 -6.17 10.45
C LEU A 183 2.56 -6.89 11.79
N ALA A 184 3.06 -6.28 12.88
CA ALA A 184 2.96 -6.86 14.21
C ALA A 184 1.52 -7.06 14.68
N LYS A 185 0.64 -6.08 14.43
CA LYS A 185 -0.78 -6.20 14.77
C LYS A 185 -1.46 -7.32 14.00
N GLU A 186 -1.05 -7.57 12.76
CA GLU A 186 -1.65 -8.62 11.93
C GLU A 186 -1.13 -10.01 12.28
N LEU A 187 0.16 -10.14 12.64
CA LEU A 187 0.75 -11.42 13.06
C LEU A 187 0.35 -11.87 14.48
N LEU A 188 -0.12 -10.95 15.33
CA LEU A 188 -0.54 -11.22 16.71
C LEU A 188 -2.05 -11.42 16.88
N LYS A 189 -2.83 -11.35 15.80
CA LYS A 189 -4.25 -11.74 15.77
C LYS A 189 -4.39 -13.25 15.64
#